data_AF-A0A328LS88-F1
#
_entry.id   AF-A0A328LS88-F1
#
_cell.length_a   1.000
_cell.length_b   1.000
_cell.length_c   1.000
_cell.angle_alpha   90.00
_cell.angle_beta   90.00
_cell.angle_gamma   90.00
#
_symmetry.space_group_name_H-M   'P 1'
#
loop_
_entity.id
_entity.type
_entity.pdbx_description
1 polymer ?
#
loop_
_entity_poly.entity_id
_entity_poly.type
_entity_poly.pdbx_seq_one_letter_code
_entity_poly.pdbx_strand_id
1 'polypeptide(L)'
;MDVEILHAGMFTTVQDLGRFHYQQYGVPVGGAMDKSALRMINMLVGNEENEAGLEITIMGPKLLIKKTTLLAIGGADMEPLLNGERIPLWRPILAEEGSMLCLGKAKSGCRAYVTFAGGINIDRTMGSKSTYIRAALGGIEGRMLKKGDYFQIGTGAEVASRFIQNLQEEKRIKTKWAICNNALPKYKKHSILRVITDFEYDQFTEESIKSFFSKEYKVSNYADRMGYRLDGDVLNRVEEIEILSSPVTFGTIQVPNGGQPIILMADRQTTGGYPRIGNVISVDLPLLAQLKPGDYVTFEKITMEEAAQLYIKQETSMSLLKKFIALRS
;
A
#
# COMPACT_ATOMS: atom_id res chain seq x y z
N MET A 1 2.09 24.88 10.72
CA MET A 1 1.79 23.50 11.17
C MET A 1 0.46 23.22 10.53
N ASP A 2 0.46 22.47 9.44
CA ASP A 2 -0.68 22.50 8.51
C ASP A 2 -1.68 21.36 8.79
N VAL A 3 -1.20 20.25 9.35
CA VAL A 3 -2.02 19.13 9.79
C VAL A 3 -1.57 18.69 11.18
N GLU A 4 -2.51 18.56 12.11
CA GLU A 4 -2.27 18.06 13.48
C GLU A 4 -2.98 16.71 13.69
N ILE A 5 -2.29 15.78 14.35
CA ILE A 5 -2.81 14.46 14.70
C ILE A 5 -3.50 14.53 16.06
N LEU A 6 -4.84 14.56 16.08
CA LEU A 6 -5.60 14.53 17.32
C LEU A 6 -5.68 13.11 17.89
N HIS A 7 -5.80 12.11 17.00
CA HIS A 7 -5.71 10.69 17.31
C HIS A 7 -5.00 9.97 16.16
N ALA A 8 -4.07 9.06 16.45
CA ALA A 8 -3.25 8.41 15.43
C ALA A 8 -3.88 7.17 14.77
N GLY A 9 -4.98 6.65 15.32
CA GLY A 9 -5.55 5.36 14.91
C GLY A 9 -4.75 4.17 15.47
N MET A 10 -4.93 2.99 14.88
CA MET A 10 -4.26 1.76 15.33
C MET A 10 -2.80 1.70 14.88
N PHE A 11 -2.54 1.99 13.61
CA PHE A 11 -1.21 1.97 13.02
C PHE A 11 -1.22 2.89 11.79
N THR A 12 -0.69 4.10 11.95
CA THR A 12 -0.59 5.11 10.90
C THR A 12 0.87 5.53 10.74
N THR A 13 1.37 5.51 9.51
CA THR A 13 2.75 5.88 9.18
C THR A 13 2.80 6.74 7.91
N VAL A 14 3.87 7.52 7.75
CA VAL A 14 4.14 8.22 6.49
C VAL A 14 4.80 7.22 5.54
N GLN A 15 4.26 7.07 4.32
CA GLN A 15 4.76 6.16 3.30
C GLN A 15 4.78 6.83 1.93
N ASP A 16 5.92 6.72 1.24
CA ASP A 16 6.06 6.95 -0.20
C ASP A 16 6.22 5.59 -0.93
N LEU A 17 6.87 5.54 -2.10
CA LEU A 17 7.09 4.29 -2.84
C LEU A 17 8.30 3.47 -2.37
N GLY A 18 9.11 4.02 -1.48
CA GLY A 18 10.22 3.35 -0.81
C GLY A 18 11.60 3.99 -1.04
N ARG A 19 12.59 3.42 -0.35
CA ARG A 19 14.03 3.77 -0.36
C ARG A 19 14.82 2.77 -1.18
N PHE A 20 14.96 3.06 -2.47
CA PHE A 20 15.68 2.20 -3.40
C PHE A 20 17.21 2.35 -3.27
N HIS A 21 17.97 1.36 -3.75
CA HIS A 21 19.45 1.32 -3.81
C HIS A 21 20.21 1.01 -2.50
N TYR A 22 19.50 0.80 -1.38
CA TYR A 22 20.12 0.51 -0.08
C TYR A 22 20.00 -0.95 0.39
N GLN A 23 19.35 -1.83 -0.37
CA GLN A 23 19.15 -3.25 0.00
C GLN A 23 20.47 -4.02 0.20
N GLN A 24 21.50 -3.68 -0.57
CA GLN A 24 22.84 -4.26 -0.42
C GLN A 24 23.47 -3.96 0.95
N TYR A 25 23.00 -2.93 1.66
CA TYR A 25 23.42 -2.56 3.01
C TYR A 25 22.45 -3.07 4.09
N GLY A 26 21.54 -3.99 3.74
CA GLY A 26 20.56 -4.55 4.68
C GLY A 26 19.33 -3.67 4.93
N VAL A 27 19.17 -2.55 4.21
CA VAL A 27 18.01 -1.65 4.38
C VAL A 27 16.88 -2.05 3.45
N PRO A 28 15.67 -2.38 3.96
CA PRO A 28 14.55 -2.73 3.11
C PRO A 28 14.03 -1.51 2.34
N VAL A 29 13.43 -1.76 1.16
CA VAL A 29 12.82 -0.70 0.34
C VAL A 29 11.67 -0.02 1.09
N GLY A 30 10.87 -0.75 1.86
CA GLY A 30 9.70 -0.20 2.54
C GLY A 30 8.67 0.38 1.57
N GLY A 31 8.04 1.48 1.97
CA GLY A 31 7.02 2.15 1.19
C GLY A 31 5.61 1.67 1.47
N ALA A 32 4.67 2.21 0.71
CA ALA A 32 3.27 1.81 0.77
C ALA A 32 3.11 0.32 0.45
N MET A 33 2.29 -0.37 1.23
CA MET A 33 1.94 -1.77 1.00
C MET A 33 1.09 -1.94 -0.27
N ASP A 34 0.19 -0.98 -0.51
CA ASP A 34 -0.64 -0.86 -1.70
C ASP A 34 -0.19 0.39 -2.46
N LYS A 35 0.84 0.19 -3.29
CA LYS A 35 1.46 1.26 -4.09
C LYS A 35 0.49 1.84 -5.11
N SER A 36 -0.40 1.02 -5.67
CA SER A 36 -1.40 1.47 -6.64
C SER A 36 -2.34 2.49 -6.02
N ALA A 37 -2.86 2.24 -4.82
CA ALA A 37 -3.72 3.18 -4.12
C ALA A 37 -3.04 4.52 -3.89
N LEU A 38 -1.82 4.50 -3.32
CA LEU A 38 -1.06 5.72 -3.04
C LEU A 38 -0.81 6.56 -4.31
N ARG A 39 -0.32 5.92 -5.39
CA ARG A 39 -0.06 6.59 -6.67
C ARG A 39 -1.31 7.28 -7.21
N MET A 40 -2.43 6.55 -7.21
CA MET A 40 -3.70 7.05 -7.75
C MET A 40 -4.20 8.28 -7.00
N ILE A 41 -4.15 8.28 -5.66
CA ILE A 41 -4.62 9.43 -4.89
C ILE A 41 -3.64 10.60 -4.88
N ASN A 42 -2.34 10.37 -5.05
CA ASN A 42 -1.37 11.44 -5.29
C ASN A 42 -1.71 12.19 -6.59
N MET A 43 -1.99 11.46 -7.68
CA MET A 43 -2.37 12.09 -8.95
C MET A 43 -3.63 12.94 -8.81
N LEU A 44 -4.61 12.51 -8.01
CA LEU A 44 -5.86 13.26 -7.81
C LEU A 44 -5.66 14.63 -7.17
N VAL A 45 -4.62 14.80 -6.36
CA VAL A 45 -4.31 16.08 -5.69
C VAL A 45 -3.21 16.86 -6.41
N GLY A 46 -2.79 16.41 -7.60
CA GLY A 46 -1.75 17.06 -8.40
C GLY A 46 -0.32 16.80 -7.93
N ASN A 47 -0.10 15.80 -7.06
CA ASN A 47 1.24 15.39 -6.65
C ASN A 47 1.88 14.45 -7.69
N GLU A 48 3.20 14.33 -7.62
CA GLU A 48 3.88 13.19 -8.23
C GLU A 48 3.45 11.87 -7.58
N GLU A 49 3.45 10.81 -8.38
CA GLU A 49 2.95 9.49 -7.99
C GLU A 49 3.68 8.91 -6.76
N ASN A 50 4.94 9.30 -6.58
CA ASN A 50 5.81 8.86 -5.50
C ASN A 50 5.82 9.77 -4.28
N GLU A 51 4.98 10.79 -4.20
CA GLU A 51 4.90 11.64 -3.01
C GLU A 51 4.34 10.84 -1.82
N ALA A 52 4.75 11.23 -0.61
CA ALA A 52 4.35 10.54 0.60
C ALA A 52 2.89 10.88 0.99
N GLY A 53 2.18 9.84 1.43
CA GLY A 53 0.89 9.95 2.08
C GLY A 53 0.91 9.26 3.45
N LEU A 54 -0.22 9.34 4.15
CA LEU A 54 -0.45 8.55 5.35
C LEU A 54 -0.94 7.17 4.94
N GLU A 55 -0.22 6.09 5.30
CA GLU A 55 -0.74 4.73 5.27
C GLU A 55 -1.38 4.40 6.62
N ILE A 56 -2.62 3.94 6.58
CA ILE A 56 -3.49 3.76 7.75
C ILE A 56 -3.99 2.31 7.76
N THR A 57 -3.78 1.58 8.85
CA THR A 57 -4.15 0.15 8.96
C THR A 57 -5.31 -0.06 9.93
N ILE A 58 -6.37 -0.73 9.47
CA ILE A 58 -7.59 -1.19 10.18
C ILE A 58 -8.45 -0.11 10.85
N MET A 59 -7.88 0.85 11.58
CA MET A 59 -8.59 1.93 12.25
C MET A 59 -7.80 3.22 12.14
N GLY A 60 -8.46 4.26 11.61
CA GLY A 60 -7.79 5.47 11.19
C GLY A 60 -7.67 6.60 12.20
N PRO A 61 -6.94 7.66 11.83
CA PRO A 61 -6.69 8.81 12.66
C PRO A 61 -7.86 9.81 12.66
N LYS A 62 -7.78 10.76 13.61
CA LYS A 62 -8.49 12.04 13.54
C LYS A 62 -7.46 13.15 13.32
N LEU A 63 -7.61 13.90 12.25
CA LEU A 63 -6.70 14.94 11.80
C LEU A 63 -7.41 16.29 11.83
N LEU A 64 -6.73 17.31 12.36
CA LEU A 64 -7.15 18.70 12.25
C LEU A 64 -6.37 19.37 11.12
N ILE A 65 -7.08 19.87 10.14
CA ILE A 65 -6.52 20.62 9.00
C ILE A 65 -6.45 22.09 9.41
N LYS A 66 -5.24 22.63 9.50
CA LYS A 66 -4.97 24.03 9.91
C LYS A 66 -4.63 24.95 8.74
N LYS A 67 -4.63 24.40 7.52
CA LYS A 67 -4.40 25.16 6.29
C LYS A 67 -5.27 24.55 5.21
N THR A 68 -6.07 25.38 4.54
CA THR A 68 -6.91 24.95 3.42
C THR A 68 -6.08 24.19 2.39
N THR A 69 -6.52 22.99 2.05
CA THR A 69 -5.82 22.08 1.15
C THR A 69 -6.80 21.20 0.39
N LEU A 70 -6.34 20.68 -0.75
CA LEU A 70 -6.97 19.56 -1.42
C LEU A 70 -6.39 18.25 -0.85
N LEU A 71 -7.24 17.26 -0.60
CA LEU A 71 -6.85 15.93 -0.17
C LEU A 71 -7.56 14.85 -0.98
N ALA A 72 -7.02 13.64 -0.98
CA ALA A 72 -7.69 12.47 -1.53
C ALA A 72 -7.47 11.25 -0.65
N ILE A 73 -8.44 10.33 -0.66
CA ILE A 73 -8.43 9.11 0.15
C ILE A 73 -8.66 7.91 -0.75
N GLY A 74 -7.90 6.84 -0.55
CA GLY A 74 -7.98 5.61 -1.34
C GLY A 74 -7.64 4.37 -0.52
N GLY A 75 -7.68 3.20 -1.15
CA GLY A 75 -7.52 1.92 -0.47
C GLY A 75 -8.81 1.45 0.22
N ALA A 76 -8.67 0.98 1.46
CA ALA A 76 -9.76 0.51 2.31
C ALA A 76 -10.82 1.59 2.59
N ASP A 77 -12.09 1.19 2.63
CA ASP A 77 -13.16 2.08 3.09
C ASP A 77 -13.21 2.06 4.62
N MET A 78 -12.70 3.14 5.23
CA MET A 78 -12.77 3.41 6.67
C MET A 78 -13.85 4.45 7.01
N GLU A 79 -14.87 4.59 6.16
CA GLU A 79 -15.98 5.54 6.33
C GLU A 79 -15.50 6.96 6.66
N PRO A 80 -14.65 7.56 5.81
CA PRO A 80 -14.05 8.86 6.12
C PRO A 80 -15.12 9.95 6.27
N LEU A 81 -14.99 10.74 7.33
CA LEU A 81 -15.84 11.88 7.62
C LEU A 81 -15.01 13.17 7.58
N LEU A 82 -15.51 14.21 6.91
CA LEU A 82 -14.98 15.57 7.01
C LEU A 82 -16.03 16.43 7.70
N ASN A 83 -15.67 17.02 8.85
CA ASN A 83 -16.59 17.80 9.68
C ASN A 83 -17.89 17.04 10.06
N GLY A 84 -17.77 15.72 10.24
CA GLY A 84 -18.89 14.83 10.58
C GLY A 84 -19.68 14.28 9.39
N GLU A 85 -19.44 14.77 8.17
CA GLU A 85 -20.12 14.29 6.96
C GLU A 85 -19.29 13.29 6.17
N ARG A 86 -19.92 12.22 5.67
CA ARG A 86 -19.24 11.19 4.89
C ARG A 86 -18.74 11.73 3.55
N ILE A 87 -17.44 11.57 3.29
CA ILE A 87 -16.80 11.92 2.02
C ILE A 87 -16.48 10.68 1.19
N PRO A 88 -16.47 10.78 -0.15
CA PRO A 88 -16.15 9.65 -1.01
C PRO A 88 -14.64 9.40 -1.09
N LEU A 89 -14.27 8.15 -1.39
CA LEU A 89 -12.92 7.77 -1.80
C LEU A 89 -12.65 8.14 -3.27
N TRP A 90 -11.37 8.08 -3.67
CA TRP A 90 -10.89 8.17 -5.04
C TRP A 90 -11.34 9.44 -5.79
N ARG A 91 -11.40 10.53 -5.03
CA ARG A 91 -11.84 11.85 -5.49
C ARG A 91 -11.03 12.95 -4.79
N PRO A 92 -10.74 14.08 -5.47
CA PRO A 92 -10.22 15.28 -4.82
C PRO A 92 -11.30 15.92 -3.92
N ILE A 93 -10.94 16.16 -2.68
CA ILE A 93 -11.78 16.73 -1.62
C ILE A 93 -11.11 18.01 -1.10
N LEU A 94 -11.85 19.12 -1.11
CA LEU A 94 -11.43 20.37 -0.46
C LEU A 94 -11.65 20.24 1.04
N ALA A 95 -10.59 20.44 1.81
CA ALA A 95 -10.65 20.61 3.25
C ALA A 95 -10.21 22.04 3.58
N GLU A 96 -11.13 22.84 4.10
CA GLU A 96 -10.81 24.20 4.53
C GLU A 96 -10.08 24.19 5.88
N GLU A 97 -9.39 25.28 6.18
CA GLU A 97 -8.81 25.51 7.51
C GLU A 97 -9.86 25.31 8.62
N GLY A 98 -9.46 24.62 9.68
CA GLY A 98 -10.33 24.20 10.78
C GLY A 98 -11.05 22.86 10.53
N SER A 99 -10.99 22.29 9.31
CA SER A 99 -11.68 21.04 9.04
C SER A 99 -11.11 19.86 9.82
N MET A 100 -11.99 18.97 10.27
CA MET A 100 -11.64 17.75 10.98
C MET A 100 -11.90 16.54 10.09
N LEU A 101 -10.83 15.85 9.68
CA LEU A 101 -10.90 14.57 8.97
C LEU A 101 -10.84 13.41 9.95
N CYS A 102 -11.83 12.54 9.94
CA CYS A 102 -11.88 11.33 10.77
C CYS A 102 -11.97 10.09 9.89
N LEU A 103 -11.09 9.11 10.11
CA LEU A 103 -11.22 7.77 9.54
C LEU A 103 -11.56 6.78 10.64
N GLY A 104 -12.64 6.02 10.45
CA GLY A 104 -13.13 5.02 11.38
C GLY A 104 -12.41 3.68 11.25
N LYS A 105 -13.15 2.60 11.55
CA LYS A 105 -12.69 1.23 11.32
C LYS A 105 -12.97 0.80 9.88
N ALA A 106 -12.04 0.08 9.25
CA ALA A 106 -12.20 -0.48 7.92
C ALA A 106 -13.44 -1.38 7.83
N LYS A 107 -14.35 -1.04 6.90
CA LYS A 107 -15.49 -1.88 6.49
C LYS A 107 -15.10 -2.88 5.42
N SER A 108 -14.21 -2.47 4.52
CA SER A 108 -13.64 -3.29 3.45
C SER A 108 -12.15 -2.98 3.30
N GLY A 109 -11.37 -3.97 2.85
CA GLY A 109 -9.91 -3.88 2.79
C GLY A 109 -9.25 -3.88 4.18
N CYS A 110 -7.99 -3.42 4.21
CA CYS A 110 -7.14 -3.37 5.39
C CYS A 110 -6.42 -2.03 5.53
N ARG A 111 -5.96 -1.44 4.42
CA ARG A 111 -5.13 -0.23 4.40
C ARG A 111 -5.76 0.90 3.61
N ALA A 112 -5.99 2.03 4.27
CA ALA A 112 -6.39 3.28 3.62
C ALA A 112 -5.18 4.21 3.47
N TYR A 113 -5.27 5.12 2.51
CA TYR A 113 -4.24 6.14 2.28
C TYR A 113 -4.87 7.52 2.22
N VAL A 114 -4.17 8.52 2.75
CA VAL A 114 -4.55 9.94 2.64
C VAL A 114 -3.37 10.74 2.09
N THR A 115 -3.61 11.51 1.04
CA THR A 115 -2.63 12.44 0.45
C THR A 115 -3.15 13.86 0.47
N PHE A 116 -2.24 14.82 0.53
CA PHE A 116 -2.51 16.25 0.53
C PHE A 116 -1.80 16.90 -0.66
N ALA A 117 -2.43 17.87 -1.33
CA ALA A 117 -1.79 18.61 -2.41
C ALA A 117 -0.52 19.32 -1.92
N GLY A 118 0.61 19.05 -2.56
CA GLY A 118 1.95 19.49 -2.11
C GLY A 118 2.68 18.46 -1.24
N GLY A 119 2.01 17.38 -0.84
CA GLY A 119 2.61 16.27 -0.10
C GLY A 119 2.92 16.58 1.36
N ILE A 120 3.41 15.56 2.08
CA ILE A 120 3.87 15.70 3.46
C ILE A 120 5.30 16.24 3.44
N ASN A 121 5.51 17.46 3.92
CA ASN A 121 6.82 18.11 3.92
C ASN A 121 7.65 17.69 5.13
N ILE A 122 8.44 16.64 4.93
CA ILE A 122 9.41 16.09 5.90
C ILE A 122 10.71 15.70 5.18
N ASP A 123 11.77 15.57 5.95
CA ASP A 123 13.08 15.15 5.44
C ASP A 123 13.06 13.75 4.86
N ARG A 124 13.91 13.54 3.84
CA ARG A 124 14.11 12.23 3.23
C ARG A 124 15.25 11.52 3.94
N THR A 125 14.99 10.31 4.40
CA THR A 125 16.03 9.38 4.88
C THR A 125 16.35 8.38 3.77
N MET A 126 17.59 8.40 3.28
CA MET A 126 18.02 7.53 2.18
C MET A 126 17.14 7.71 0.92
N GLY A 127 16.85 8.96 0.56
CA GLY A 127 16.06 9.30 -0.62
C GLY A 127 14.54 9.12 -0.49
N SER A 128 14.04 8.69 0.67
CA SER A 128 12.62 8.37 0.89
C SER A 128 12.07 8.96 2.19
N LYS A 129 10.79 9.33 2.18
CA LYS A 129 9.97 9.74 3.32
C LYS A 129 9.30 8.56 4.04
N SER A 130 9.43 7.34 3.54
CA SER A 130 8.75 6.16 4.10
C SER A 130 9.19 5.83 5.52
N THR A 131 8.29 5.35 6.35
CA THR A 131 8.62 4.96 7.73
C THR A 131 9.03 3.49 7.76
N TYR A 132 10.19 3.17 8.32
CA TYR A 132 10.59 1.80 8.67
C TYR A 132 10.83 1.71 10.19
N ILE A 133 9.82 1.20 10.89
CA ILE A 133 9.72 1.27 12.36
C ILE A 133 10.83 0.49 13.06
N ARG A 134 11.19 -0.69 12.53
CA ARG A 134 12.13 -1.60 13.22
C ARG A 134 13.52 -1.00 13.41
N ALA A 135 13.92 -0.08 12.54
CA ALA A 135 15.19 0.65 12.64
C ALA A 135 15.00 2.15 12.90
N ALA A 136 13.77 2.61 13.22
CA ALA A 136 13.43 4.01 13.41
C ALA A 136 13.88 4.93 12.25
N LEU A 137 13.61 4.54 11.00
CA LEU A 137 14.06 5.27 9.81
C LEU A 137 12.91 5.98 9.08
N GLY A 138 13.15 7.23 8.68
CA GLY A 138 12.24 8.03 7.85
C GLY A 138 10.91 8.37 8.51
N GLY A 139 9.97 8.92 7.75
CA GLY A 139 8.68 9.39 8.28
C GLY A 139 8.84 10.46 9.37
N ILE A 140 7.91 10.46 10.32
CA ILE A 140 7.99 11.32 11.50
C ILE A 140 8.69 10.51 12.60
N GLU A 141 9.95 10.84 12.86
CA GLU A 141 10.80 10.23 13.88
C GLU A 141 10.92 8.69 13.78
N GLY A 142 10.77 8.11 12.57
CA GLY A 142 10.96 6.67 12.38
C GLY A 142 9.87 5.80 13.00
N ARG A 143 8.72 6.36 13.40
CA ARG A 143 7.71 5.66 14.22
C ARG A 143 6.30 5.82 13.66
N MET A 144 5.37 5.09 14.27
CA MET A 144 3.94 5.38 14.11
C MET A 144 3.64 6.80 14.60
N LEU A 145 2.65 7.42 13.97
CA LEU A 145 2.11 8.70 14.43
C LEU A 145 1.54 8.57 15.85
N LYS A 146 1.58 9.67 16.58
CA LYS A 146 1.04 9.82 17.93
C LYS A 146 0.19 11.08 18.01
N LYS A 147 -0.67 11.14 19.03
CA LYS A 147 -1.42 12.36 19.34
C LYS A 147 -0.45 13.53 19.59
N GLY A 148 -0.73 14.67 19.00
CA GLY A 148 0.07 15.89 19.10
C GLY A 148 1.18 16.00 18.05
N ASP A 149 1.44 14.95 17.28
CA ASP A 149 2.30 15.08 16.10
C ASP A 149 1.65 16.06 15.11
N TYR A 150 2.48 16.71 14.29
CA TYR A 150 2.04 17.58 13.21
C TYR A 150 3.03 17.52 12.05
N PHE A 151 2.59 17.94 10.87
CA PHE A 151 3.47 18.16 9.73
C PHE A 151 3.04 19.37 8.91
N GLN A 152 3.95 19.87 8.08
CA GLN A 152 3.67 20.91 7.10
C GLN A 152 3.27 20.26 5.78
N ILE A 153 2.43 20.95 5.00
CA ILE A 153 2.15 20.55 3.63
C ILE A 153 3.13 21.29 2.72
N GLY A 154 3.69 20.60 1.73
CA GLY A 154 4.59 21.21 0.76
C GLY A 154 3.87 22.16 -0.19
N THR A 155 4.60 22.69 -1.18
CA THR A 155 4.00 23.55 -2.21
C THR A 155 3.24 22.68 -3.21
N GLY A 156 1.92 22.88 -3.29
CA GLY A 156 1.07 22.20 -4.27
C GLY A 156 1.34 22.66 -5.71
N ALA A 157 1.08 21.79 -6.67
CA ALA A 157 1.08 22.14 -8.10
C ALA A 157 -0.03 23.15 -8.43
N GLU A 158 0.13 23.92 -9.50
CA GLU A 158 -0.88 24.90 -9.95
C GLU A 158 -2.28 24.29 -10.13
N VAL A 159 -2.33 23.05 -10.63
CA VAL A 159 -3.56 22.25 -10.77
C VAL A 159 -4.34 22.16 -9.47
N ALA A 160 -3.65 21.95 -8.33
CA ALA A 160 -4.31 21.86 -7.04
C ALA A 160 -4.93 23.20 -6.63
N SER A 161 -4.23 24.32 -6.89
CA SER A 161 -4.75 25.66 -6.62
C SER A 161 -6.01 25.96 -7.44
N ARG A 162 -6.04 25.57 -8.73
CA ARG A 162 -7.23 25.69 -9.58
C ARG A 162 -8.40 24.88 -9.05
N PHE A 163 -8.15 23.65 -8.59
CA PHE A 163 -9.19 22.82 -7.98
C PHE A 163 -9.76 23.44 -6.70
N ILE A 164 -8.89 23.97 -5.83
CA ILE A 164 -9.33 24.65 -4.60
C ILE A 164 -10.22 25.84 -4.97
N GLN A 165 -9.76 26.72 -5.87
CA GLN A 165 -10.52 27.89 -6.31
C GLN A 165 -11.89 27.50 -6.89
N ASN A 166 -11.92 26.57 -7.85
CA ASN A 166 -13.17 26.13 -8.48
C ASN A 166 -14.16 25.53 -7.47
N LEU A 167 -13.66 24.76 -6.51
CA LEU A 167 -14.50 24.14 -5.47
C LEU A 167 -15.06 25.19 -4.50
N GLN A 168 -14.28 26.20 -4.14
CA GLN A 168 -14.73 27.31 -3.30
C GLN A 168 -15.78 28.17 -4.03
N GLU A 169 -15.54 28.52 -5.30
CA GLU A 169 -16.49 29.28 -6.12
C GLU A 169 -17.82 28.53 -6.32
N GLU A 170 -17.77 27.22 -6.57
CA GLU A 170 -18.97 26.37 -6.67
C GLU A 170 -19.60 26.05 -5.30
N LYS A 171 -19.00 26.45 -4.17
CA LYS A 171 -19.40 26.11 -2.79
C LYS A 171 -19.52 24.60 -2.56
N ARG A 172 -18.48 23.86 -2.93
CA ARG A 172 -18.44 22.39 -2.86
C ARG A 172 -17.18 21.89 -2.22
N ILE A 173 -17.30 20.79 -1.52
CA ILE A 173 -16.16 20.10 -0.91
C ILE A 173 -15.52 19.04 -1.81
N LYS A 174 -16.10 18.73 -2.98
CA LYS A 174 -15.66 17.62 -3.84
C LYS A 174 -15.92 17.87 -5.31
N THR A 175 -15.03 17.37 -6.18
CA THR A 175 -15.19 17.49 -7.63
C THR A 175 -16.39 16.67 -8.16
N LYS A 176 -16.84 16.99 -9.38
CA LYS A 176 -17.93 16.28 -10.08
C LYS A 176 -17.51 14.90 -10.57
N TRP A 177 -16.24 14.73 -10.86
CA TRP A 177 -15.65 13.51 -11.40
C TRP A 177 -14.92 12.71 -10.30
N ALA A 178 -14.59 11.46 -10.58
CA ALA A 178 -13.78 10.59 -9.74
C ALA A 178 -13.04 9.61 -10.62
N ILE A 179 -12.10 8.84 -10.05
CA ILE A 179 -11.58 7.67 -10.74
C ILE A 179 -12.74 6.69 -10.95
N CYS A 180 -12.89 6.18 -12.16
CA CYS A 180 -13.96 5.22 -12.46
C CYS A 180 -13.71 3.90 -11.74
N ASN A 181 -14.79 3.27 -11.25
CA ASN A 181 -14.68 2.00 -10.50
C ASN A 181 -13.95 0.89 -11.27
N ASN A 182 -14.02 0.89 -12.60
CA ASN A 182 -13.34 -0.11 -13.44
C ASN A 182 -11.82 0.04 -13.46
N ALA A 183 -11.31 1.24 -13.19
CA ALA A 183 -9.87 1.50 -13.07
C ALA A 183 -9.33 1.26 -11.65
N LEU A 184 -10.21 1.09 -10.66
CA LEU A 184 -9.82 0.82 -9.28
C LEU A 184 -9.44 -0.65 -9.10
N PRO A 185 -8.45 -0.94 -8.23
CA PRO A 185 -8.19 -2.30 -7.80
C PRO A 185 -9.42 -2.92 -7.13
N LYS A 186 -9.69 -4.20 -7.43
CA LYS A 186 -10.86 -4.92 -6.91
C LYS A 186 -10.52 -5.67 -5.63
N TYR A 187 -10.64 -5.00 -4.49
CA TYR A 187 -10.39 -5.60 -3.19
C TYR A 187 -11.48 -6.60 -2.81
N LYS A 188 -11.08 -7.82 -2.48
CA LYS A 188 -11.95 -8.91 -2.06
C LYS A 188 -11.42 -9.52 -0.76
N LYS A 189 -12.29 -10.19 0.00
CA LYS A 189 -11.86 -11.02 1.15
C LYS A 189 -11.19 -12.32 0.70
N HIS A 190 -11.34 -12.68 -0.57
CA HIS A 190 -10.65 -13.80 -1.19
C HIS A 190 -10.03 -13.30 -2.50
N SER A 191 -8.70 -13.28 -2.54
CA SER A 191 -7.93 -12.83 -3.71
C SER A 191 -7.23 -14.01 -4.37
N ILE A 192 -7.28 -14.04 -5.70
CA ILE A 192 -6.42 -14.91 -6.51
C ILE A 192 -5.14 -14.13 -6.77
N LEU A 193 -4.00 -14.70 -6.37
CA LEU A 193 -2.68 -14.11 -6.57
C LEU A 193 -1.93 -14.91 -7.62
N ARG A 194 -1.50 -14.23 -8.69
CA ARG A 194 -0.71 -14.86 -9.74
C ARG A 194 0.76 -14.92 -9.33
N VAL A 195 1.37 -16.08 -9.56
CA VAL A 195 2.70 -16.44 -9.06
C VAL A 195 3.56 -16.96 -10.20
N ILE A 196 4.78 -16.45 -10.28
CA ILE A 196 5.86 -17.04 -11.08
C ILE A 196 6.65 -17.97 -10.16
N THR A 197 7.00 -19.16 -10.63
CA THR A 197 7.82 -20.10 -9.84
C THR A 197 9.23 -19.57 -9.59
N ASP A 198 9.80 -19.91 -8.44
CA ASP A 198 11.13 -19.45 -8.01
C ASP A 198 12.13 -20.62 -7.98
N PHE A 199 13.39 -20.35 -7.64
CA PHE A 199 14.51 -21.30 -7.77
C PHE A 199 14.31 -22.64 -7.07
N GLU A 200 13.68 -22.65 -5.89
CA GLU A 200 13.49 -23.87 -5.10
C GLU A 200 12.14 -24.56 -5.38
N TYR A 201 11.41 -24.15 -6.42
CA TYR A 201 10.11 -24.70 -6.78
C TYR A 201 10.13 -26.23 -6.97
N ASP A 202 11.11 -26.75 -7.73
CA ASP A 202 11.22 -28.19 -8.01
C ASP A 202 11.73 -29.01 -6.80
N GLN A 203 12.03 -28.35 -5.68
CA GLN A 203 12.43 -29.01 -4.43
C GLN A 203 11.24 -29.36 -3.54
N PHE A 204 10.02 -28.94 -3.92
CA PHE A 204 8.78 -29.32 -3.24
C PHE A 204 8.21 -30.59 -3.84
N THR A 205 7.57 -31.41 -3.00
CA THR A 205 6.88 -32.62 -3.48
C THR A 205 5.76 -32.27 -4.47
N GLU A 206 5.47 -33.14 -5.42
CA GLU A 206 4.39 -32.94 -6.40
C GLU A 206 3.03 -32.70 -5.71
N GLU A 207 2.77 -33.39 -4.59
CA GLU A 207 1.58 -33.18 -3.76
C GLU A 207 1.52 -31.76 -3.20
N SER A 208 2.63 -31.24 -2.68
CA SER A 208 2.72 -29.89 -2.12
C SER A 208 2.54 -28.83 -3.20
N ILE A 209 3.17 -29.01 -4.37
CA ILE A 209 2.99 -28.12 -5.52
C ILE A 209 1.51 -28.10 -5.95
N LYS A 210 0.88 -29.27 -6.07
CA LYS A 210 -0.53 -29.38 -6.43
C LYS A 210 -1.42 -28.72 -5.38
N SER A 211 -1.15 -28.94 -4.09
CA SER A 211 -1.90 -28.31 -3.01
C SER A 211 -1.77 -26.78 -3.06
N PHE A 212 -0.54 -26.27 -3.22
CA PHE A 212 -0.25 -24.84 -3.31
C PHE A 212 -1.10 -24.10 -4.34
N PHE A 213 -1.29 -24.68 -5.53
CA PHE A 213 -2.09 -24.05 -6.60
C PHE A 213 -3.57 -24.44 -6.63
N SER A 214 -4.04 -25.36 -5.78
CA SER A 214 -5.44 -25.82 -5.79
C SER A 214 -6.21 -25.52 -4.51
N LYS A 215 -5.52 -25.24 -3.41
CA LYS A 215 -6.12 -24.97 -2.09
C LYS A 215 -6.12 -23.49 -1.76
N GLU A 216 -7.02 -23.13 -0.86
CA GLU A 216 -7.06 -21.81 -0.25
C GLU A 216 -6.16 -21.75 0.98
N TYR A 217 -5.56 -20.59 1.20
CA TYR A 217 -4.73 -20.31 2.36
C TYR A 217 -5.29 -19.10 3.10
N LYS A 218 -5.43 -19.22 4.41
CA LYS A 218 -5.97 -18.19 5.27
C LYS A 218 -4.86 -17.25 5.71
N VAL A 219 -5.08 -15.94 5.68
CA VAL A 219 -4.16 -14.96 6.26
C VAL A 219 -4.20 -15.11 7.78
N SER A 220 -3.05 -15.42 8.39
CA SER A 220 -2.94 -15.62 9.84
C SER A 220 -3.00 -14.31 10.62
N ASN A 221 -3.13 -14.42 11.95
CA ASN A 221 -3.07 -13.27 12.87
C ASN A 221 -1.67 -12.63 12.98
N TYR A 222 -0.64 -13.28 12.43
CA TYR A 222 0.75 -12.79 12.46
C TYR A 222 1.14 -11.99 11.20
N ALA A 223 0.18 -11.71 10.30
CA ALA A 223 0.43 -10.94 9.09
C ALA A 223 0.74 -9.47 9.42
N ASP A 224 1.87 -8.97 8.93
CA ASP A 224 2.31 -7.59 9.12
C ASP A 224 2.97 -7.01 7.85
N ARG A 225 3.66 -5.86 7.98
CA ARG A 225 4.37 -5.22 6.87
C ARG A 225 5.64 -5.95 6.44
N MET A 226 6.19 -6.86 7.24
CA MET A 226 7.32 -7.71 6.84
C MET A 226 6.86 -8.90 6.01
N GLY A 227 5.78 -9.56 6.42
CA GLY A 227 5.35 -10.78 5.78
C GLY A 227 3.94 -11.21 6.18
N TYR A 228 3.25 -11.81 5.22
CA TYR A 228 1.95 -12.45 5.44
C TYR A 228 2.19 -13.93 5.61
N ARG A 229 2.16 -14.40 6.87
CA ARG A 229 2.11 -15.83 7.17
C ARG A 229 0.71 -16.35 6.88
N LEU A 230 0.66 -17.46 6.17
CA LEU A 230 -0.57 -18.09 5.75
C LEU A 230 -0.77 -19.41 6.48
N ASP A 231 -2.02 -19.70 6.85
CA ASP A 231 -2.44 -20.96 7.44
C ASP A 231 -3.16 -21.79 6.36
N GLY A 232 -2.65 -22.98 6.08
CA GLY A 232 -3.23 -23.90 5.10
C GLY A 232 -2.54 -25.26 5.13
N ASP A 233 -2.52 -25.94 3.98
CA ASP A 233 -1.81 -27.21 3.82
C ASP A 233 -0.30 -27.04 4.08
N VAL A 234 0.30 -28.05 4.69
CA VAL A 234 1.75 -28.09 4.95
C VAL A 234 2.47 -28.48 3.66
N LEU A 235 3.38 -27.62 3.22
CA LEU A 235 4.19 -27.84 2.02
C LEU A 235 5.50 -28.56 2.39
N ASN A 236 5.67 -29.77 1.89
CA ASN A 236 6.81 -30.63 2.13
C ASN A 236 7.81 -30.58 0.97
N ARG A 237 9.09 -30.64 1.32
CA ARG A 237 10.20 -30.76 0.37
C ARG A 237 10.53 -32.20 0.07
N VAL A 238 11.10 -32.44 -1.11
CA VAL A 238 11.64 -33.74 -1.51
C VAL A 238 12.85 -34.08 -0.64
N GLU A 239 13.70 -33.10 -0.35
CA GLU A 239 14.87 -33.22 0.52
C GLU A 239 15.02 -31.98 1.41
N GLU A 240 15.46 -32.19 2.66
CA GLU A 240 15.73 -31.13 3.63
C GLU A 240 17.17 -30.59 3.48
N ILE A 241 17.47 -30.00 2.33
CA ILE A 241 18.78 -29.35 2.09
C ILE A 241 18.75 -27.93 2.66
N GLU A 242 19.80 -27.55 3.39
CA GLU A 242 20.00 -26.17 3.84
C GLU A 242 20.09 -25.21 2.64
N ILE A 243 19.35 -24.10 2.71
CA ILE A 243 19.36 -23.07 1.68
C ILE A 243 20.31 -21.95 2.11
N LEU A 244 21.31 -21.67 1.28
CA LEU A 244 22.16 -20.50 1.47
C LEU A 244 21.32 -19.22 1.39
N SER A 245 21.60 -18.29 2.29
CA SER A 245 20.87 -17.01 2.32
C SER A 245 21.07 -16.26 1.00
N SER A 246 19.96 -15.88 0.38
CA SER A 246 19.94 -15.24 -0.94
C SER A 246 19.03 -14.01 -0.94
N PRO A 247 19.15 -13.10 -1.92
CA PRO A 247 18.27 -11.93 -2.02
C PRO A 247 16.79 -12.30 -2.17
N VAL A 248 15.92 -11.51 -1.55
CA VAL A 248 14.46 -11.68 -1.63
C VAL A 248 13.73 -10.40 -2.05
N THR A 249 12.59 -10.55 -2.71
CA THR A 249 11.82 -9.45 -3.31
C THR A 249 10.43 -9.32 -2.71
N PHE A 250 9.77 -8.20 -3.00
CA PHE A 250 8.41 -7.96 -2.53
C PHE A 250 7.52 -8.95 -3.28
N GLY A 251 6.84 -9.83 -2.55
CA GLY A 251 6.05 -10.91 -3.12
C GLY A 251 6.69 -12.30 -3.03
N THR A 252 7.95 -12.41 -2.60
CA THR A 252 8.62 -13.72 -2.51
C THR A 252 7.85 -14.59 -1.51
N ILE A 253 7.55 -15.84 -1.89
CA ILE A 253 6.81 -16.80 -1.08
C ILE A 253 7.80 -17.81 -0.52
N GLN A 254 8.17 -17.61 0.74
CA GLN A 254 9.07 -18.49 1.47
C GLN A 254 8.29 -19.59 2.19
N VAL A 255 8.86 -20.79 2.26
CA VAL A 255 8.29 -21.91 3.01
C VAL A 255 9.31 -22.38 4.06
N PRO A 256 9.18 -21.96 5.33
CA PRO A 256 10.03 -22.47 6.41
C PRO A 256 9.77 -23.95 6.71
N ASN A 257 10.57 -24.56 7.59
CA ASN A 257 10.47 -25.99 7.95
C ASN A 257 9.09 -26.42 8.47
N GLY A 258 8.27 -25.50 8.98
CA GLY A 258 6.88 -25.78 9.37
C GLY A 258 5.90 -25.93 8.19
N GLY A 259 6.37 -25.79 6.95
CA GLY A 259 5.61 -25.95 5.70
C GLY A 259 4.56 -24.88 5.42
N GLN A 260 4.33 -23.94 6.33
CA GLN A 260 3.37 -22.85 6.16
C GLN A 260 3.97 -21.68 5.37
N PRO A 261 3.39 -21.28 4.23
CA PRO A 261 3.97 -20.26 3.37
C PRO A 261 3.91 -18.85 4.00
N ILE A 262 4.93 -18.04 3.71
CA ILE A 262 5.05 -16.64 4.11
C ILE A 262 5.31 -15.80 2.85
N ILE A 263 4.39 -14.90 2.52
CA ILE A 263 4.60 -13.93 1.44
C ILE A 263 5.31 -12.69 2.01
N LEU A 264 6.50 -12.38 1.51
CA LEU A 264 7.29 -11.25 1.99
C LEU A 264 6.74 -9.92 1.46
N MET A 265 6.64 -8.92 2.34
CA MET A 265 5.95 -7.65 2.10
C MET A 265 6.90 -6.44 2.02
N ALA A 266 6.39 -5.21 2.19
CA ALA A 266 7.14 -3.98 1.97
C ALA A 266 8.38 -3.82 2.87
N ASP A 267 8.26 -4.24 4.14
CA ASP A 267 9.31 -4.11 5.17
C ASP A 267 10.12 -5.41 5.37
N ARG A 268 10.00 -6.36 4.45
CA ARG A 268 10.73 -7.64 4.48
C ARG A 268 12.24 -7.45 4.60
N GLN A 269 12.91 -8.44 5.17
CA GLN A 269 14.36 -8.63 5.10
C GLN A 269 14.91 -8.57 3.66
N THR A 270 16.16 -8.16 3.49
CA THR A 270 16.80 -8.06 2.17
C THR A 270 17.29 -9.40 1.64
N THR A 271 17.64 -10.32 2.54
CA THR A 271 18.05 -11.70 2.24
C THR A 271 17.29 -12.69 3.11
N GLY A 272 17.15 -13.92 2.65
CA GLY A 272 16.54 -15.00 3.44
C GLY A 272 17.10 -16.37 3.07
N GLY A 273 17.10 -17.29 4.04
CA GLY A 273 17.58 -18.67 3.90
C GLY A 273 16.47 -19.72 3.91
N TYR A 274 15.25 -19.34 3.56
CA TYR A 274 14.14 -20.28 3.39
C TYR A 274 13.88 -20.54 1.90
N PRO A 275 13.52 -21.77 1.53
CA PRO A 275 13.22 -22.14 0.15
C PRO A 275 12.01 -21.34 -0.36
N ARG A 276 12.08 -20.93 -1.62
CA ARG A 276 11.07 -20.11 -2.27
C ARG A 276 10.31 -20.96 -3.28
N ILE A 277 9.00 -21.08 -3.08
CA ILE A 277 8.13 -21.80 -4.02
C ILE A 277 7.72 -20.92 -5.21
N GLY A 278 7.71 -19.61 -5.03
CA GLY A 278 7.29 -18.66 -6.06
C GLY A 278 7.39 -17.21 -5.62
N ASN A 279 7.04 -16.31 -6.52
CA ASN A 279 6.97 -14.88 -6.29
C ASN A 279 5.64 -14.32 -6.83
N VAL A 280 4.88 -13.65 -5.97
CA VAL A 280 3.66 -12.94 -6.37
C VAL A 280 4.02 -11.80 -7.30
N ILE A 281 3.32 -11.67 -8.42
CA ILE A 281 3.58 -10.61 -9.39
C ILE A 281 3.24 -9.22 -8.83
N SER A 282 4.00 -8.21 -9.25
CA SER A 282 3.89 -6.84 -8.72
C SER A 282 2.48 -6.26 -8.79
N VAL A 283 1.71 -6.59 -9.83
CA VAL A 283 0.35 -6.05 -10.04
C VAL A 283 -0.69 -6.60 -9.06
N ASP A 284 -0.41 -7.74 -8.41
CA ASP A 284 -1.32 -8.42 -7.47
C ASP A 284 -0.98 -8.11 -6.01
N LEU A 285 0.21 -7.58 -5.71
CA LEU A 285 0.63 -7.17 -4.36
C LEU A 285 -0.34 -6.17 -3.69
N PRO A 286 -0.91 -5.18 -4.39
CA PRO A 286 -1.97 -4.33 -3.84
C PRO A 286 -3.18 -5.11 -3.31
N LEU A 287 -3.54 -6.23 -3.96
CA LEU A 287 -4.68 -7.05 -3.53
C LEU A 287 -4.36 -7.76 -2.22
N LEU A 288 -3.15 -8.30 -2.10
CA LEU A 288 -2.65 -8.92 -0.86
C LEU A 288 -2.56 -7.90 0.29
N ALA A 289 -2.10 -6.69 0.01
CA ALA A 289 -2.02 -5.60 0.99
C ALA A 289 -3.38 -5.17 1.57
N GLN A 290 -4.50 -5.57 0.95
CA GLN A 290 -5.84 -5.28 1.45
C GLN A 290 -6.47 -6.44 2.22
N LEU A 291 -5.83 -7.61 2.25
CA LEU A 291 -6.26 -8.72 3.08
C LEU A 291 -5.87 -8.48 4.54
N LYS A 292 -6.74 -8.92 5.44
CA LYS A 292 -6.56 -8.90 6.91
C LYS A 292 -6.63 -10.33 7.45
N PRO A 293 -6.20 -10.56 8.71
CA PRO A 293 -6.35 -11.87 9.32
C PRO A 293 -7.77 -12.42 9.19
N GLY A 294 -7.86 -13.68 8.75
CA GLY A 294 -9.12 -14.36 8.45
C GLY A 294 -9.64 -14.22 7.02
N ASP A 295 -9.06 -13.36 6.19
CA ASP A 295 -9.28 -13.37 4.74
C ASP A 295 -8.44 -14.48 4.08
N TYR A 296 -8.67 -14.76 2.78
CA TYR A 296 -8.11 -15.92 2.08
C TYR A 296 -7.39 -15.53 0.78
N VAL A 297 -6.41 -16.36 0.40
CA VAL A 297 -5.73 -16.32 -0.90
C VAL A 297 -5.77 -17.68 -1.58
N THR A 298 -5.78 -17.66 -2.91
CA THR A 298 -5.47 -18.83 -3.75
C THR A 298 -4.43 -18.41 -4.77
N PHE A 299 -3.62 -19.35 -5.21
CA PHE A 299 -2.51 -19.07 -6.12
C PHE A 299 -2.78 -19.59 -7.53
N GLU A 300 -2.39 -18.79 -8.52
CA GLU A 300 -2.45 -19.16 -9.93
C GLU A 300 -1.04 -19.09 -10.54
N LYS A 301 -0.56 -20.21 -11.09
CA LYS A 301 0.74 -20.25 -11.75
C LYS A 301 0.66 -19.54 -13.09
N ILE A 302 1.57 -18.58 -13.34
CA ILE A 302 1.71 -17.91 -14.63
C ILE A 302 3.18 -17.83 -15.07
N THR A 303 3.39 -17.47 -16.32
CA THR A 303 4.73 -17.25 -16.90
C THR A 303 5.24 -15.83 -16.62
N MET A 304 6.56 -15.66 -16.75
CA MET A 304 7.21 -14.34 -16.69
C MET A 304 6.73 -13.39 -17.80
N GLU A 305 6.44 -13.94 -18.98
CA GLU A 305 5.88 -13.21 -20.13
C GLU A 305 4.52 -12.59 -19.78
N GLU A 306 3.59 -13.40 -19.26
CA GLU A 306 2.26 -12.94 -18.85
C GLU A 306 2.36 -11.90 -17.74
N ALA A 307 3.24 -12.10 -16.76
CA ALA A 307 3.49 -11.14 -15.70
C ALA A 307 3.97 -9.79 -16.23
N ALA A 308 4.91 -9.79 -17.19
CA ALA A 308 5.41 -8.58 -17.83
C ALA A 308 4.31 -7.85 -18.61
N GLN A 309 3.47 -8.57 -19.36
CA GLN A 309 2.33 -7.99 -20.09
C GLN A 309 1.33 -7.34 -19.14
N LEU A 310 1.01 -7.99 -18.01
CA LEU A 310 0.13 -7.44 -16.98
C LEU A 310 0.72 -6.17 -16.35
N TYR A 311 2.02 -6.16 -16.08
CA TYR A 311 2.73 -4.99 -15.56
C TYR A 311 2.66 -3.82 -16.54
N ILE A 312 3.00 -4.03 -17.81
CA ILE A 312 2.92 -3.00 -18.87
C ILE A 312 1.51 -2.44 -18.99
N LYS A 313 0.48 -3.31 -18.93
CA LYS A 313 -0.93 -2.91 -18.96
C LYS A 313 -1.31 -2.02 -17.77
N GLN A 314 -0.83 -2.36 -16.57
CA GLN A 314 -1.07 -1.56 -15.36
C GLN A 314 -0.42 -0.17 -15.50
N GLU A 315 0.85 -0.11 -15.89
CA GLU A 315 1.57 1.17 -16.06
C GLU A 315 0.97 2.04 -17.16
N THR A 316 0.55 1.43 -18.28
CA THR A 316 -0.17 2.14 -19.34
C THR A 316 -1.48 2.73 -18.82
N SER A 317 -2.22 1.97 -18.01
CA SER A 317 -3.47 2.42 -17.39
C SER A 317 -3.24 3.58 -16.41
N MET A 318 -2.17 3.52 -15.59
CA MET A 318 -1.77 4.60 -14.69
C MET A 318 -1.39 5.87 -15.46
N SER A 319 -0.62 5.73 -16.55
CA SER A 319 -0.26 6.86 -17.42
C SER A 319 -1.48 7.52 -18.06
N LEU A 320 -2.44 6.73 -18.55
CA LEU A 320 -3.70 7.24 -19.08
C LEU A 320 -4.52 7.96 -18.01
N LEU A 321 -4.60 7.39 -16.80
CA LEU A 321 -5.28 8.02 -15.67
C LEU A 321 -4.67 9.39 -15.34
N LYS A 322 -3.33 9.50 -15.28
CA LYS A 322 -2.62 10.77 -15.06
C LYS A 322 -3.02 11.82 -16.09
N LYS A 323 -3.07 11.43 -17.37
CA LYS A 323 -3.50 12.32 -18.47
C LYS A 323 -4.97 12.75 -18.33
N PHE A 324 -5.88 11.83 -17.98
CA PHE A 324 -7.28 12.17 -17.77
C PHE A 324 -7.48 13.14 -16.60
N ILE A 325 -6.74 12.98 -15.50
CA ILE A 325 -6.80 13.91 -14.36
C ILE A 325 -6.30 15.30 -14.79
N ALA A 326 -5.20 15.38 -15.52
CA ALA A 326 -4.67 16.63 -16.04
C ALA A 326 -5.68 17.37 -16.96
N LEU A 327 -6.45 16.64 -17.77
CA LEU A 327 -7.51 17.22 -18.62
C LEU A 327 -8.73 17.73 -17.84
N ARG A 328 -8.88 17.34 -16.57
CA ARG A 328 -9.95 17.84 -15.69
C ARG A 328 -9.52 19.05 -14.87
N SER A 329 -8.23 19.42 -14.92
CA SER A 329 -7.58 20.44 -14.11
C SER A 329 -7.55 21.82 -14.76
#